data_AF-A0A7K0FQX7-F1
#
_entry.id   AF-A0A7K0FQX7-F1
#
_cell.length_a   1.000
_cell.length_b   1.000
_cell.length_c   1.000
_cell.angle_alpha   90.00
_cell.angle_beta   90.00
_cell.angle_gamma   90.00
#
_symmetry.space_group_name_H-M   'P 1'
#
loop_
_entity.id
_entity.type
_entity.pdbx_description
1 polymer ?
#
loop_
_entity_poly.entity_id
_entity_poly.type
_entity_poly.pdbx_seq_one_letter_code
_entity_poly.pdbx_strand_id
1 'polypeptide(L)'
;MEEYSQISAFGKVLIFLIMGIVFVMLAFITNKIIAPNKPNPEKNSSYECGEEVIGSSWIQFNSRFYVIALIFLLFDVEMVFIFPWATVFSDANLIAQDQRWGWLSFTEMLIFISILLLGLVYVWRKKDLDWIKPVLKLPTVDTKIPLSAYQAINEEKYQPGLKNKQLENSLIVQENNIETENIKPKFVPRFKKS
;
A
#
# COMPACT_ATOMS: atom_id res chain seq x y z
N MET A 1 42.86 26.81 8.65
CA MET A 1 42.56 26.39 10.03
C MET A 1 41.71 25.16 9.92
N GLU A 2 42.32 23.98 10.04
CA GLU A 2 41.57 22.72 9.99
C GLU A 2 40.72 22.63 11.26
N GLU A 3 39.42 22.54 11.08
CA GLU A 3 38.46 22.45 12.17
C GLU A 3 38.58 21.06 12.81
N TYR A 4 39.13 20.98 14.03
CA TYR A 4 39.21 19.74 14.79
C TYR A 4 37.82 19.29 15.18
N SER A 5 37.20 18.47 14.32
CA SER A 5 35.99 17.74 14.68
C SER A 5 36.37 16.68 15.71
N GLN A 6 36.20 16.97 17.00
CA GLN A 6 36.47 16.04 18.11
C GLN A 6 35.60 14.76 18.07
N ILE A 7 34.57 14.75 17.21
CA ILE A 7 33.62 13.65 17.06
C ILE A 7 33.91 12.97 15.73
N SER A 8 34.17 11.66 15.79
CA SER A 8 34.38 10.83 14.59
C SER A 8 33.17 10.88 13.66
N ALA A 9 33.36 10.57 12.37
CA ALA A 9 32.25 10.50 11.42
C ALA A 9 31.11 9.60 11.92
N PHE A 10 31.44 8.47 12.56
CA PHE A 10 30.47 7.58 13.20
C PHE A 10 29.73 8.24 14.37
N GLY A 11 30.40 9.09 15.16
CA GLY A 11 29.76 9.86 16.22
C GLY A 11 28.73 10.86 15.70
N LYS A 12 28.99 11.49 14.54
CA LYS A 12 28.02 12.37 13.88
C LYS A 12 26.77 11.60 13.43
N VAL A 13 26.97 10.43 12.83
CA VAL A 13 25.86 9.53 12.43
C VAL A 13 25.05 9.09 13.64
N LEU A 14 25.71 8.71 14.74
CA LEU A 14 25.04 8.30 15.97
C LEU A 14 24.20 9.44 16.57
N ILE A 15 24.74 10.65 16.63
CA ILE A 15 24.01 11.83 17.12
C ILE A 15 22.78 12.10 16.24
N PHE A 16 22.92 12.00 14.92
CA PHE A 16 21.80 12.18 14.00
C PHE A 16 20.70 11.12 14.22
N LEU A 17 21.08 9.86 14.41
CA LEU A 17 20.15 8.77 14.72
C LEU A 17 19.42 9.00 16.04
N ILE A 18 20.13 9.38 17.10
CA ILE A 18 19.55 9.71 18.40
C ILE A 18 18.59 10.90 18.27
N MET A 19 18.98 11.95 17.57
CA MET A 19 18.13 13.12 17.32
C MET A 19 16.84 12.72 16.60
N GLY A 20 16.93 11.86 15.59
CA GLY A 20 15.76 11.34 14.86
C GLY A 20 14.80 10.56 15.76
N ILE A 21 15.34 9.68 16.62
CA ILE A 21 14.52 8.93 17.59
C ILE A 21 13.86 9.89 18.59
N VAL A 22 14.60 10.85 19.15
CA VAL A 22 14.07 11.85 20.09
C VAL A 22 12.97 12.67 19.43
N PHE A 23 13.15 13.09 18.18
CA PHE A 23 12.15 13.84 17.43
C PHE A 23 10.83 13.06 17.26
N VAL A 24 10.91 11.79 16.86
CA VAL A 24 9.74 10.92 16.72
C VAL A 24 9.05 10.69 18.07
N MET A 25 9.83 10.45 19.13
CA MET A 25 9.30 10.29 20.48
C MET A 25 8.59 11.55 20.99
N LEU A 26 9.18 12.73 20.77
CA LEU A 26 8.56 14.02 21.10
C LEU A 26 7.25 14.19 20.33
N ALA A 27 7.20 13.86 19.03
CA ALA A 27 5.97 13.95 18.24
C ALA A 27 4.85 13.06 18.83
N PHE A 28 5.17 11.82 19.24
CA PHE A 28 4.20 10.94 19.91
C PHE A 28 3.75 11.49 21.27
N ILE A 29 4.66 12.02 22.08
CA ILE A 29 4.33 12.62 23.38
C ILE A 29 3.44 13.85 23.19
N THR A 30 3.78 14.74 22.26
CA THR A 30 2.99 15.93 21.92
C THR A 30 1.60 15.53 21.44
N ASN A 31 1.48 14.53 20.56
CA ASN A 31 0.17 14.00 20.14
C ASN A 31 -0.61 13.49 21.35
N LYS A 32 -0.01 12.68 22.22
CA LYS A 32 -0.66 12.13 23.42
C LYS A 32 -1.16 13.21 24.39
N ILE A 33 -0.47 14.35 24.49
CA ILE A 33 -0.85 15.47 25.38
C ILE A 33 -1.95 16.34 24.74
N ILE A 34 -1.86 16.64 23.44
CA ILE A 34 -2.77 17.55 22.75
C ILE A 34 -4.06 16.85 22.31
N ALA A 35 -3.99 15.57 21.93
CA ALA A 35 -5.11 14.85 21.34
C ALA A 35 -6.24 14.60 22.35
N PRO A 36 -7.52 14.80 21.97
CA PRO A 36 -8.65 14.47 22.82
C PRO A 36 -8.71 12.97 23.14
N ASN A 37 -8.48 12.61 24.40
CA ASN A 37 -8.50 11.23 24.84
C ASN A 37 -9.91 10.79 25.28
N LYS A 38 -10.70 10.29 24.31
CA LYS A 38 -12.05 9.72 24.53
C LYS A 38 -12.12 8.29 23.99
N PRO A 39 -11.67 7.28 24.74
CA PRO A 39 -11.78 5.89 24.34
C PRO A 39 -13.25 5.44 24.39
N ASN A 40 -13.68 4.67 23.39
CA ASN A 40 -15.00 4.07 23.31
C ASN A 40 -14.78 2.61 22.83
N PRO A 41 -15.47 1.59 23.38
CA PRO A 41 -15.42 0.22 22.86
C PRO A 41 -15.56 0.16 21.33
N GLU A 42 -16.47 0.93 20.74
CA GLU A 42 -16.67 0.98 19.28
C GLU A 42 -15.52 1.63 18.50
N LYS A 43 -14.75 2.52 19.14
CA LYS A 43 -13.56 3.14 18.51
C LYS A 43 -12.34 2.24 18.60
N ASN A 44 -12.34 1.32 19.55
CA ASN A 44 -11.24 0.40 19.82
C ASN A 44 -11.50 -1.00 19.23
N SER A 45 -12.69 -1.24 18.66
CA SER A 45 -13.01 -2.46 17.93
C SER A 45 -12.32 -2.46 16.57
N SER A 46 -12.12 -3.67 16.03
CA SER A 46 -11.54 -3.82 14.70
C SER A 46 -12.55 -3.38 13.64
N TYR A 47 -12.09 -2.65 12.63
CA TYR A 47 -12.94 -2.12 11.58
C TYR A 47 -13.27 -3.18 10.52
N GLU A 48 -14.53 -3.58 10.43
CA GLU A 48 -15.06 -4.45 9.37
C GLU A 48 -16.39 -3.88 8.84
N CYS A 49 -16.36 -2.62 8.36
CA CYS A 49 -17.53 -1.95 7.77
C CYS A 49 -18.79 -1.88 8.67
N GLY A 50 -18.63 -1.99 9.99
CA GLY A 50 -19.73 -1.99 10.96
C GLY A 50 -20.27 -3.37 11.33
N GLU A 51 -19.65 -4.44 10.82
CA GLU A 51 -19.90 -5.82 11.26
C GLU A 51 -18.95 -6.20 12.41
N GLU A 52 -19.42 -7.06 13.32
CA GLU A 52 -18.56 -7.61 14.38
C GLU A 52 -17.54 -8.56 13.74
N VAL A 53 -16.26 -8.38 14.07
CA VAL A 53 -15.21 -9.25 13.53
C VAL A 53 -15.42 -10.70 13.94
N ILE A 54 -15.52 -11.59 12.95
CA ILE A 54 -15.70 -13.02 13.18
C ILE A 54 -14.36 -13.74 13.03
N GLY A 55 -13.90 -14.38 14.10
CA GLY A 55 -12.72 -15.23 14.11
C GLY A 55 -11.42 -14.53 14.52
N SER A 56 -10.33 -15.30 14.54
CA SER A 56 -9.02 -14.78 14.92
C SER A 56 -8.30 -14.22 13.69
N SER A 57 -7.53 -13.15 13.88
CA SER A 57 -6.61 -12.64 12.84
C SER A 57 -5.38 -13.55 12.63
N TRP A 58 -5.26 -14.62 13.41
CA TRP A 58 -4.17 -15.59 13.36
C TRP A 58 -4.45 -16.70 12.33
N ILE A 59 -4.64 -16.30 11.07
CA ILE A 59 -4.74 -17.22 9.93
C ILE A 59 -3.34 -17.44 9.34
N GLN A 60 -3.12 -18.63 8.76
CA GLN A 60 -1.94 -18.89 7.95
C GLN A 60 -2.01 -18.08 6.66
N PHE A 61 -1.13 -17.09 6.54
CA PHE A 61 -0.92 -16.37 5.28
C PHE A 61 -0.30 -17.30 4.23
N ASN A 62 -0.43 -16.92 2.96
CA ASN A 62 0.10 -17.73 1.87
C ASN A 62 1.63 -17.91 1.98
N SER A 63 2.14 -19.12 1.78
CA SER A 63 3.58 -19.42 1.87
C SER A 63 4.44 -18.67 0.85
N ARG A 64 3.85 -18.10 -0.20
CA ARG A 64 4.58 -17.29 -1.21
C ARG A 64 5.31 -16.08 -0.62
N PHE A 65 4.77 -15.47 0.46
CA PHE A 65 5.47 -14.39 1.16
C PHE A 65 6.82 -14.83 1.72
N TYR A 66 6.88 -16.05 2.26
CA TYR A 66 8.10 -16.63 2.78
C TYR A 66 9.11 -16.91 1.66
N VAL A 67 8.67 -17.42 0.51
CA VAL A 67 9.56 -17.67 -0.63
C VAL A 67 10.18 -16.38 -1.15
N ILE A 68 9.40 -15.31 -1.27
CA ILE A 68 9.91 -13.99 -1.69
C ILE A 68 10.92 -13.46 -0.66
N ALA A 69 10.64 -13.56 0.64
CA ALA A 69 11.56 -13.14 1.69
C ALA A 69 12.87 -13.94 1.68
N LEU A 70 12.80 -15.26 1.43
CA LEU A 70 13.98 -16.12 1.34
C LEU A 70 14.86 -15.75 0.14
N ILE A 71 14.25 -15.48 -1.02
CA ILE A 71 14.98 -15.04 -2.22
C ILE A 71 15.63 -13.67 -2.00
N PHE A 72 14.91 -12.74 -1.36
CA PHE A 72 15.45 -11.43 -1.00
C PHE A 72 16.64 -11.56 -0.06
N LEU A 73 16.54 -12.37 0.99
CA LEU A 73 17.64 -12.62 1.93
C LEU A 73 18.85 -13.24 1.23
N LEU A 74 18.63 -14.20 0.33
CA LEU A 74 19.71 -14.80 -0.46
C LEU A 74 20.40 -13.71 -1.30
N PHE A 75 19.65 -12.92 -2.07
CA PHE A 75 20.22 -11.84 -2.87
C PHE A 75 20.96 -10.77 -2.02
N ASP A 76 20.44 -10.44 -0.84
CA ASP A 76 21.05 -9.47 0.07
C ASP A 76 22.41 -9.95 0.59
N VAL A 77 22.51 -11.24 0.95
CA VAL A 77 23.80 -11.86 1.34
C VAL A 77 24.80 -11.82 0.19
N GLU A 78 24.35 -12.04 -1.04
CA GLU A 78 25.23 -12.06 -2.22
C GLU A 78 25.79 -10.66 -2.55
N MET A 79 25.03 -9.60 -2.24
CA MET A 79 25.51 -8.21 -2.39
C MET A 79 26.70 -7.91 -1.46
N VAL A 80 26.82 -8.58 -0.31
CA VAL A 80 28.00 -8.46 0.56
C VAL A 80 29.28 -8.94 -0.13
N PHE A 81 29.19 -9.87 -1.08
CA PHE A 81 30.35 -10.30 -1.88
C PHE A 81 30.67 -9.33 -3.04
N ILE A 82 29.66 -8.67 -3.60
CA ILE A 82 29.85 -7.71 -4.70
C ILE A 82 30.57 -6.44 -4.22
N PHE A 83 30.31 -5.98 -2.98
CA PHE A 83 30.90 -4.75 -2.46
C PHE A 83 32.43 -4.75 -2.40
N PRO A 84 33.09 -5.74 -1.75
CA PRO A 84 34.55 -5.82 -1.73
C PRO A 84 35.14 -5.95 -3.13
N TRP A 85 34.53 -6.75 -4.01
CA TRP A 85 34.96 -6.85 -5.40
C TRP A 85 34.93 -5.49 -6.10
N ALA A 86 33.83 -4.75 -5.97
CA ALA A 86 33.68 -3.43 -6.60
C ALA A 86 34.72 -2.42 -6.10
N THR A 87 35.12 -2.51 -4.82
CA THR A 87 36.15 -1.63 -4.25
C THR A 87 37.56 -1.95 -4.75
N VAL A 88 37.86 -3.22 -5.03
CA VAL A 88 39.20 -3.70 -5.39
C VAL A 88 39.41 -3.78 -6.90
N PHE A 89 38.33 -3.91 -7.68
CA PHE A 89 38.39 -3.99 -9.14
C PHE A 89 39.18 -2.83 -9.78
N SER A 90 39.08 -1.63 -9.19
CA SER A 90 39.73 -0.42 -9.71
C SER A 90 41.07 -0.08 -9.02
N ASP A 91 41.64 -0.98 -8.21
CA ASP A 91 42.92 -0.75 -7.52
C ASP A 91 44.09 -0.78 -8.51
N ALA A 92 44.75 0.37 -8.66
CA ALA A 92 45.87 0.56 -9.58
C ALA A 92 47.07 -0.34 -9.28
N ASN A 93 47.28 -0.73 -8.02
CA ASN A 93 48.41 -1.58 -7.63
C ASN A 93 48.26 -3.00 -8.16
N LEU A 94 47.03 -3.53 -8.11
CA LEU A 94 46.72 -4.88 -8.61
C LEU A 94 46.75 -4.94 -10.13
N ILE A 95 46.28 -3.88 -10.79
CA ILE A 95 46.35 -3.74 -12.25
C ILE A 95 47.81 -3.64 -12.72
N ALA A 96 48.67 -2.94 -11.98
CA ALA A 96 50.09 -2.82 -12.31
C ALA A 96 50.89 -4.12 -12.06
N GLN A 97 50.45 -4.94 -11.10
CA GLN A 97 51.12 -6.21 -10.76
C GLN A 97 50.83 -7.32 -11.78
N ASP A 98 49.59 -7.42 -12.27
CA ASP A 98 49.19 -8.35 -13.32
C ASP A 98 48.19 -7.71 -14.28
N GLN A 99 48.59 -7.54 -15.54
CA GLN A 99 47.75 -6.96 -16.59
C GLN A 99 46.48 -7.81 -16.88
N ARG A 100 46.46 -9.09 -16.45
CA ARG A 100 45.32 -10.00 -16.59
C ARG A 100 44.28 -9.84 -15.48
N TRP A 101 44.61 -9.14 -14.39
CA TRP A 101 43.76 -8.96 -13.21
C TRP A 101 42.36 -8.46 -13.57
N GLY A 102 42.27 -7.38 -14.35
CA GLY A 102 41.00 -6.77 -14.71
C GLY A 102 40.08 -7.73 -15.48
N TRP A 103 40.63 -8.51 -16.42
CA TRP A 103 39.84 -9.48 -17.18
C TRP A 103 39.40 -10.69 -16.35
N LEU A 104 40.29 -11.18 -15.47
CA LEU A 104 39.99 -12.30 -14.57
C LEU A 104 38.89 -11.90 -13.58
N SER A 105 39.09 -10.78 -12.87
CA SER A 105 38.15 -10.26 -11.88
C SER A 105 36.79 -9.93 -12.49
N PHE A 106 36.77 -9.37 -13.71
CA PHE A 106 35.53 -9.13 -14.45
C PHE A 106 34.81 -10.44 -14.81
N THR A 107 35.54 -11.43 -15.31
CA THR A 107 34.96 -12.72 -15.71
C THR A 107 34.39 -13.47 -14.51
N GLU A 108 35.10 -13.47 -13.38
CA GLU A 108 34.63 -14.06 -12.13
C GLU A 108 33.33 -13.42 -11.65
N MET A 109 33.25 -12.08 -11.64
CA MET A 109 32.03 -11.38 -11.26
C MET A 109 30.88 -11.62 -12.26
N LEU A 110 31.19 -11.69 -13.56
CA LEU A 110 30.19 -12.00 -14.57
C LEU A 110 29.60 -13.41 -14.38
N ILE A 111 30.44 -14.40 -14.05
CA ILE A 111 29.98 -15.76 -13.71
C ILE A 111 29.13 -15.73 -12.44
N PHE A 112 29.59 -15.04 -11.40
CA PHE A 112 28.87 -14.91 -10.12
C PHE A 112 27.47 -14.31 -10.32
N ILE A 113 27.37 -13.16 -11.01
CA ILE A 113 26.09 -12.51 -11.32
C ILE A 113 25.22 -13.41 -12.21
N SER A 114 25.82 -14.15 -13.16
CA SER A 114 25.08 -15.07 -14.03
C SER A 114 24.42 -16.21 -13.25
N ILE A 115 25.08 -16.72 -12.21
CA ILE A 115 24.52 -17.76 -11.33
C ILE A 115 23.32 -17.20 -10.55
N LEU A 116 23.42 -15.98 -10.02
CA LEU A 116 22.30 -15.30 -9.32
C LEU A 116 21.11 -15.07 -10.26
N LEU A 117 21.39 -14.57 -11.48
CA LEU A 117 20.38 -14.38 -12.53
C LEU A 117 19.71 -15.70 -12.91
N LEU A 118 20.47 -16.79 -13.04
CA LEU A 118 19.92 -18.12 -13.32
C LEU A 118 18.96 -18.58 -12.21
N GLY A 119 19.33 -18.37 -10.94
CA GLY A 119 18.46 -18.67 -9.81
C GLY A 119 17.14 -17.88 -9.87
N LEU A 120 17.23 -16.57 -10.15
CA LEU A 120 16.06 -15.70 -10.28
C LEU A 120 15.17 -16.13 -11.47
N VAL A 121 15.78 -16.38 -12.63
CA VAL A 121 15.07 -16.83 -13.83
C VAL A 121 14.39 -18.17 -13.59
N TYR A 122 15.03 -19.10 -12.88
CA TYR A 122 14.43 -20.39 -12.52
C TYR A 122 13.14 -20.23 -11.71
N VAL A 123 13.19 -19.45 -10.63
CA VAL A 123 12.01 -19.18 -9.79
C VAL A 123 10.92 -18.46 -10.59
N TRP A 124 11.31 -17.50 -11.42
CA TRP A 124 10.38 -16.77 -12.26
C TRP A 124 9.67 -17.68 -13.26
N ARG A 125 10.42 -18.57 -13.93
CA ARG A 125 9.85 -19.58 -14.83
C ARG A 125 8.91 -20.54 -14.13
N LYS A 126 9.19 -20.87 -12.87
CA LYS A 126 8.34 -21.72 -12.03
C LYS A 126 7.05 -21.03 -11.56
N LYS A 127 6.91 -19.71 -11.80
CA LYS A 127 5.76 -18.88 -11.37
C LYS A 127 5.57 -18.82 -9.86
N ASP A 128 6.60 -19.12 -9.09
CA ASP A 128 6.57 -19.00 -7.62
C ASP A 128 6.44 -17.51 -7.19
N LEU A 129 6.76 -16.58 -8.11
CA LEU A 129 6.58 -15.14 -7.96
C LEU A 129 5.17 -14.64 -8.34
N ASP A 130 4.31 -15.48 -8.94
CA ASP A 130 2.99 -15.03 -9.39
C ASP A 130 2.08 -14.77 -8.18
N TRP A 131 1.47 -13.59 -8.16
CA TRP A 131 0.56 -13.19 -7.09
C TRP A 131 -0.83 -13.83 -7.24
N ILE A 132 -1.46 -14.11 -6.11
CA ILE A 132 -2.84 -14.62 -6.07
C ILE A 132 -3.77 -13.45 -6.38
N LYS A 133 -4.40 -13.50 -7.56
CA LYS A 133 -5.48 -12.57 -7.87
C LYS A 133 -6.73 -13.01 -7.07
N PRO A 134 -7.38 -12.12 -6.32
CA PRO A 134 -8.62 -12.45 -5.64
C PRO A 134 -9.66 -12.83 -6.70
N VAL A 135 -10.20 -14.04 -6.60
CA VAL A 135 -11.33 -14.44 -7.43
C VAL A 135 -12.57 -13.84 -6.78
N LEU A 136 -13.21 -12.90 -7.48
CA LEU A 136 -14.46 -12.29 -7.02
C LEU A 136 -15.55 -13.38 -7.01
N LYS A 137 -15.90 -13.87 -5.83
CA LYS A 137 -17.13 -14.65 -5.64
C LYS A 137 -18.27 -13.65 -5.47
N LEU A 138 -19.00 -13.40 -6.55
CA LEU A 138 -20.16 -12.52 -6.49
C LEU A 138 -21.25 -13.20 -5.65
N PRO A 139 -21.75 -12.56 -4.57
CA PRO A 139 -22.85 -13.12 -3.82
C PRO A 139 -24.09 -13.17 -4.71
N THR A 140 -24.65 -14.36 -4.88
CA THR A 140 -25.94 -14.54 -5.56
C THR A 140 -27.03 -14.37 -4.51
N VAL A 141 -27.61 -13.18 -4.43
CA VAL A 141 -28.80 -12.94 -3.63
C VAL A 141 -30.01 -13.34 -4.47
N ASP A 142 -30.92 -14.16 -3.92
CA ASP A 142 -32.22 -14.45 -4.54
C ASP A 142 -33.08 -13.18 -4.50
N THR A 143 -32.80 -12.31 -5.46
CA THR A 143 -33.60 -11.12 -5.71
C THR A 143 -34.52 -11.44 -6.87
N LYS A 144 -35.80 -11.10 -6.74
CA LYS A 144 -36.78 -11.17 -7.84
C LYS A 144 -36.48 -10.17 -8.97
N ILE A 145 -35.32 -9.52 -8.93
CA ILE A 145 -34.90 -8.44 -9.84
C ILE A 145 -33.84 -9.02 -10.78
N PRO A 146 -34.04 -8.94 -12.11
CA PRO A 146 -33.09 -9.48 -13.06
C PRO A 146 -31.80 -8.66 -13.11
N LEU A 147 -30.66 -9.31 -13.39
CA LEU A 147 -29.34 -8.68 -13.47
C LEU A 147 -29.30 -7.53 -14.49
N SER A 148 -30.11 -7.60 -15.55
CA SER A 148 -30.25 -6.54 -16.56
C SER A 148 -30.70 -5.20 -15.99
N ALA A 149 -31.50 -5.20 -14.91
CA ALA A 149 -31.95 -3.98 -14.27
C ALA A 149 -30.78 -3.21 -13.63
N TYR A 150 -29.82 -3.92 -13.04
CA TYR A 150 -28.60 -3.32 -12.48
C TYR A 150 -27.64 -2.86 -13.57
N GLN A 151 -27.51 -3.62 -14.66
CA GLN A 151 -26.69 -3.23 -15.82
C GLN A 151 -27.21 -1.93 -16.44
N ALA A 152 -28.53 -1.79 -16.61
CA ALA A 152 -29.14 -0.57 -17.11
C ALA A 152 -28.81 0.66 -16.24
N ILE A 153 -28.79 0.52 -14.91
CA ILE A 153 -28.44 1.60 -13.98
C ILE A 153 -26.94 1.93 -14.02
N ASN A 154 -26.07 0.92 -14.11
CA ASN A 154 -24.62 1.14 -14.18
C ASN A 154 -24.17 1.75 -15.52
N GLU A 155 -24.89 1.45 -16.60
CA GLU A 155 -24.72 2.07 -17.92
C GLU A 155 -25.35 3.47 -17.99
N GLU A 156 -26.30 3.77 -17.10
CA GLU A 156 -26.91 5.09 -16.97
C GLU A 156 -25.85 6.08 -16.48
N LYS A 157 -25.34 6.88 -17.41
CA LYS A 157 -24.34 7.91 -17.13
C LYS A 157 -24.97 8.97 -16.23
N TYR A 158 -24.63 8.96 -14.94
CA TYR A 158 -25.14 9.93 -13.96
C TYR A 158 -24.86 11.36 -14.45
N GLN A 159 -25.91 12.07 -14.86
CA GLN A 159 -25.85 13.49 -15.22
C GLN A 159 -26.45 14.31 -14.08
N PRO A 160 -25.64 14.89 -13.18
CA PRO A 160 -26.16 15.76 -12.13
C PRO A 160 -26.79 17.00 -12.77
N GLY A 161 -28.07 17.23 -12.49
CA GLY A 161 -28.76 18.49 -12.80
C GLY A 161 -29.83 18.49 -13.90
N LEU A 162 -30.03 17.40 -14.66
CA LEU A 162 -31.10 17.37 -15.69
C LEU A 162 -32.48 17.05 -15.11
N LYS A 163 -32.56 16.23 -14.06
CA LYS A 163 -33.83 15.78 -13.48
C LYS A 163 -34.63 16.92 -12.86
N ASN A 164 -33.96 17.87 -12.20
CA ASN A 164 -34.61 19.03 -11.59
C ASN A 164 -35.20 19.97 -12.64
N LYS A 165 -34.58 20.09 -13.82
CA LYS A 165 -35.05 20.97 -14.90
C LYS A 165 -36.27 20.38 -15.63
N GLN A 166 -36.32 19.05 -15.79
CA GLN A 166 -37.52 18.38 -16.31
C GLN A 166 -38.64 18.32 -15.27
N LEU A 167 -38.31 18.15 -13.97
CA LEU A 167 -39.29 18.25 -12.90
C LEU A 167 -39.88 19.66 -12.82
N GLU A 168 -39.05 20.71 -12.80
CA GLU A 168 -39.48 22.12 -12.86
C GLU A 168 -40.35 22.37 -14.10
N ASN A 169 -39.94 21.94 -15.29
CA ASN A 169 -40.75 22.13 -16.49
C ASN A 169 -42.08 21.36 -16.45
N SER A 170 -42.13 20.19 -15.81
CA SER A 170 -43.39 19.44 -15.63
C SER A 170 -44.29 20.04 -14.53
N LEU A 171 -43.70 20.63 -13.49
CA LEU A 171 -44.40 21.31 -12.42
C LEU A 171 -44.96 22.67 -12.89
N ILE A 172 -44.20 23.41 -13.71
CA ILE A 172 -44.65 24.67 -14.35
C ILE A 172 -45.80 24.42 -15.34
N VAL A 173 -45.84 23.25 -15.99
CA VAL A 173 -46.97 22.87 -16.88
C VAL A 173 -48.21 22.41 -16.07
N GLN A 174 -48.02 21.83 -14.88
CA GLN A 174 -49.14 21.45 -13.99
C GLN A 174 -49.69 22.61 -13.13
N GLU A 175 -48.86 23.58 -12.75
CA GLU A 175 -49.24 24.72 -11.91
C GLU A 175 -50.25 25.66 -12.61
N ASN A 176 -50.30 25.64 -13.94
CA ASN A 176 -51.27 26.40 -14.72
C ASN A 176 -52.68 25.76 -14.76
N ASN A 177 -52.93 24.59 -14.13
CA ASN A 177 -54.20 23.89 -14.29
C ASN A 177 -54.81 23.16 -13.08
N ILE A 178 -54.27 23.25 -11.86
CA ILE A 178 -54.85 22.49 -10.72
C ILE A 178 -54.80 23.29 -9.41
N GLU A 179 -55.99 23.51 -8.82
CA GLU A 179 -56.18 23.99 -7.45
C GLU A 179 -55.40 23.14 -6.43
N THR A 180 -54.85 23.82 -5.43
CA THR A 180 -53.94 23.28 -4.41
C THR A 180 -54.49 22.06 -3.67
N GLU A 181 -53.96 20.86 -3.99
CA GLU A 181 -54.04 19.71 -3.09
C GLU A 181 -52.68 19.53 -2.38
N ASN A 182 -52.69 19.71 -1.06
CA ASN A 182 -51.51 19.70 -0.20
C ASN A 182 -51.01 18.27 0.01
N ILE A 183 -50.09 17.82 -0.85
CA ILE A 183 -49.43 16.52 -0.69
C ILE A 183 -48.27 16.66 0.30
N LYS A 184 -48.50 16.23 1.54
CA LYS A 184 -47.42 16.12 2.53
C LYS A 184 -46.42 15.01 2.13
N PRO A 185 -45.11 15.21 2.34
CA PRO A 185 -44.12 14.20 2.02
C PRO A 185 -44.30 12.95 2.87
N LYS A 186 -44.31 11.79 2.22
CA LYS A 186 -44.58 10.45 2.81
C LYS A 186 -43.48 9.95 3.76
N PHE A 187 -42.39 10.69 3.92
CA PHE A 187 -41.31 10.30 4.80
C PHE A 187 -40.72 11.50 5.52
N VAL A 188 -40.83 11.49 6.86
CA VAL A 188 -40.18 12.45 7.74
C VAL A 188 -39.17 11.68 8.58
N PRO A 189 -37.85 11.81 8.34
CA PRO A 189 -36.85 11.13 9.16
C PRO A 189 -36.89 11.71 10.58
N ARG A 190 -37.08 10.84 11.58
CA ARG A 190 -37.06 11.21 13.00
C ARG A 190 -35.68 10.92 13.58
N PHE A 191 -34.81 11.92 13.58
CA PHE A 191 -33.52 11.80 14.25
C PHE A 191 -33.72 11.85 15.77
N LYS A 192 -33.40 10.74 16.45
CA LYS A 192 -33.34 10.69 17.92
C LYS A 192 -32.06 11.44 18.32
N LYS A 193 -32.20 12.54 19.06
CA LYS A 193 -31.04 13.21 19.67
C LYS A 193 -30.48 12.27 20.73
N SER A 194 -29.23 11.84 20.53
CA SER A 194 -28.38 11.26 21.57
C SER A 194 -27.57 12.35 22.25
#